data_AF-A0A0V1I2S4-F1
#
_entry.id   AF-A0A0V1I2S4-F1
#
_cell.length_a   1.000
_cell.length_b   1.000
_cell.length_c   1.000
_cell.angle_alpha   90.00
_cell.angle_beta   90.00
_cell.angle_gamma   90.00
#
_symmetry.space_group_name_H-M   'P 1'
#
loop_
_entity.id
_entity.type
_entity.pdbx_description
1 polymer ?
#
loop_
_entity_poly.entity_id
_entity_poly.type
_entity_poly.pdbx_seq_one_letter_code
_entity_poly.pdbx_strand_id
1 'polypeptide(L)'
;KDSKAADSEDVLKKKVPTEIQEVESWIQHRKDKAKNPGKVDELLFAASLKCPSECLSFFEESPTKHELCLLKCQKKILKQKSSLYK
;
A
#
# COMPACT_ATOMS: atom_id res chain seq x y z
N LYS A 1 -15.29 26.63 24.66
CA LYS A 1 -16.15 25.75 23.83
C LYS A 1 -15.38 25.48 22.56
N ASP A 2 -14.95 24.23 22.45
CA ASP A 2 -13.97 23.64 21.54
C ASP A 2 -14.16 23.99 20.07
N SER A 3 -13.06 24.30 19.38
CA SER A 3 -12.97 24.26 17.90
C SER A 3 -11.50 24.28 17.48
N LYS A 4 -10.82 23.14 17.65
CA LYS A 4 -9.54 22.85 16.98
C LYS A 4 -9.60 21.45 16.38
N ALA A 5 -10.45 21.27 15.37
CA ALA A 5 -10.62 20.00 14.67
C ALA A 5 -10.55 20.12 13.13
N ALA A 6 -10.23 21.30 12.58
CA ALA A 6 -10.23 21.52 11.13
C ALA A 6 -8.88 21.24 10.42
N ASP A 7 -7.78 21.11 11.17
CA ASP A 7 -6.42 21.03 10.57
C ASP A 7 -5.98 19.58 10.24
N SER A 8 -6.54 18.59 10.93
CA SER A 8 -6.10 17.19 10.76
C SER A 8 -6.69 16.52 9.51
N GLU A 9 -7.84 16.98 9.00
CA GLU A 9 -8.44 16.40 7.80
C GLU A 9 -7.73 16.82 6.50
N ASP A 10 -7.30 18.09 6.38
CA ASP A 10 -6.64 18.59 5.15
C ASP A 10 -5.23 18.01 4.97
N VAL A 11 -4.47 17.92 6.07
CA VAL A 11 -3.16 17.25 6.08
C VAL A 11 -3.29 15.78 5.72
N LEU A 12 -4.31 15.09 6.24
CA LEU A 12 -4.53 13.68 5.93
C LEU A 12 -4.97 13.47 4.48
N LYS A 13 -5.80 14.37 3.93
CA LYS A 13 -6.22 14.36 2.52
C LYS A 13 -5.07 14.57 1.54
N LYS A 14 -4.02 15.32 1.90
CA LYS A 14 -2.81 15.47 1.06
C LYS A 14 -1.79 14.37 1.28
N LYS A 15 -1.63 13.88 2.51
CA LYS A 15 -0.56 12.94 2.88
C LYS A 15 -0.83 11.51 2.41
N VAL A 16 -2.09 11.06 2.45
CA VAL A 16 -2.47 9.71 2.00
C VAL A 16 -2.22 9.50 0.49
N PRO A 17 -2.61 10.41 -0.41
CA PRO A 17 -2.29 10.30 -1.84
C PRO A 17 -0.79 10.25 -2.14
N THR A 18 0.01 11.07 -1.45
CA THR A 18 1.47 11.05 -1.61
C THR A 18 2.05 9.69 -1.21
N GLU A 19 1.59 9.14 -0.09
CA GLU A 19 2.11 7.86 0.41
C GLU A 19 1.69 6.68 -0.49
N ILE A 20 0.50 6.76 -1.12
CA ILE A 20 0.06 5.81 -2.15
C ILE A 20 1.05 5.83 -3.33
N GLN A 21 1.32 7.01 -3.89
CA GLN A 21 2.26 7.16 -5.01
C GLN A 21 3.66 6.64 -4.67
N GLU A 22 4.15 6.90 -3.46
CA GLU A 22 5.46 6.40 -3.01
C GLU A 22 5.49 4.86 -2.92
N VAL A 23 4.40 4.25 -2.45
CA VAL A 23 4.33 2.78 -2.34
C VAL A 23 4.19 2.14 -3.72
N GLU A 24 3.35 2.68 -4.61
CA GLU A 24 3.22 2.21 -5.99
C GLU A 24 4.54 2.31 -6.76
N SER A 25 5.20 3.46 -6.68
CA SER A 25 6.52 3.67 -7.29
C SER A 25 7.54 2.65 -6.76
N TRP A 26 7.53 2.38 -5.46
CA TRP A 26 8.40 1.35 -4.87
C TRP A 26 8.09 -0.06 -5.42
N ILE A 27 6.81 -0.42 -5.54
CA ILE A 27 6.40 -1.73 -6.07
C ILE A 27 6.83 -1.87 -7.54
N GLN A 28 6.60 -0.83 -8.36
CA GLN A 28 7.05 -0.79 -9.75
C GLN A 28 8.56 -0.91 -9.88
N HIS A 29 9.32 -0.11 -9.12
CA HIS A 29 10.78 -0.19 -9.13
C HIS A 29 11.28 -1.58 -8.72
N ARG A 30 10.61 -2.23 -7.76
CA ARG A 30 10.96 -3.61 -7.38
C ARG A 30 10.67 -4.58 -8.51
N LYS A 31 9.50 -4.49 -9.14
CA LYS A 31 9.14 -5.32 -10.29
C LYS A 31 10.18 -5.19 -11.42
N ASP A 32 10.63 -3.97 -11.73
CA ASP A 32 11.69 -3.70 -12.72
C ASP A 32 13.03 -4.36 -12.35
N LYS A 33 13.41 -4.31 -11.05
CA LYS A 33 14.65 -4.93 -10.55
C LYS A 33 14.56 -6.44 -10.30
N ALA A 34 13.39 -7.05 -10.46
CA ALA A 34 13.23 -8.47 -10.16
C ALA A 34 13.82 -9.34 -11.27
N LYS A 35 14.52 -10.41 -10.91
CA LYS A 35 15.03 -11.39 -11.88
C LYS A 35 13.91 -12.09 -12.66
N ASN A 36 12.74 -12.20 -12.04
CA ASN A 36 11.54 -12.75 -12.67
C ASN A 36 10.33 -11.87 -12.29
N PRO A 37 9.93 -10.93 -13.18
CA PRO A 37 8.79 -10.05 -12.91
C PRO A 37 7.47 -10.82 -12.78
N GLY A 38 7.32 -11.98 -13.44
CA GLY A 38 6.14 -12.84 -13.31
C GLY A 38 5.94 -13.38 -11.88
N LYS A 39 7.02 -13.67 -11.15
CA LYS A 39 6.94 -14.01 -9.73
C LYS A 39 6.53 -12.83 -8.85
N VAL A 40 6.87 -11.60 -9.25
CA VAL A 40 6.39 -10.41 -8.54
C VAL A 40 4.89 -10.24 -8.74
N ASP A 41 4.39 -10.43 -9.96
CA ASP A 41 2.94 -10.43 -10.23
C ASP A 41 2.20 -11.52 -9.47
N GLU A 42 2.73 -12.74 -9.43
CA GLU A 42 2.12 -13.85 -8.66
C GLU A 42 2.03 -13.50 -7.16
N LEU A 43 3.07 -12.89 -6.60
CA LEU A 43 3.06 -12.44 -5.20
C LEU A 43 2.11 -11.27 -4.97
N LEU A 44 2.03 -10.32 -5.89
CA LEU A 44 1.08 -9.21 -5.82
C LEU A 44 -0.36 -9.71 -5.89
N PHE A 45 -0.62 -10.73 -6.71
CA PHE A 45 -1.92 -11.39 -6.79
C PHE A 45 -2.24 -12.18 -5.51
N ALA A 46 -1.30 -12.96 -4.98
CA ALA A 46 -1.49 -13.64 -3.70
C ALA A 46 -1.72 -12.63 -2.55
N ALA A 47 -1.03 -11.49 -2.60
CA ALA A 47 -1.23 -10.38 -1.68
C ALA A 47 -2.62 -9.77 -1.83
N SER A 48 -3.13 -9.55 -3.05
CA SER A 48 -4.47 -8.98 -3.26
C SER A 48 -5.59 -9.89 -2.76
N LEU A 49 -5.36 -11.19 -2.58
CA LEU A 49 -6.32 -12.11 -1.95
C LEU A 49 -6.26 -12.07 -0.41
N LYS A 50 -5.08 -11.76 0.17
CA LYS A 50 -4.85 -11.78 1.62
C LYS A 50 -5.03 -10.42 2.29
N CYS A 51 -4.56 -9.37 1.64
CA CYS A 51 -4.55 -8.00 2.17
C CYS A 51 -5.94 -7.39 2.40
N PRO A 52 -6.99 -7.66 1.60
CA PRO A 52 -8.32 -7.11 1.85
C PRO A 52 -8.84 -7.44 3.24
N SER A 53 -8.65 -8.68 3.69
CA SER A 53 -9.07 -9.16 5.01
C SER A 53 -8.38 -8.40 6.16
N GLU A 54 -7.10 -8.04 6.01
CA GLU A 54 -6.36 -7.22 6.99
C GLU A 54 -6.72 -5.72 6.91
N CYS A 55 -7.25 -5.27 5.76
CA CYS A 55 -7.57 -3.87 5.48
C CYS A 55 -9.07 -3.53 5.59
N LEU A 56 -9.92 -4.49 5.99
CA LEU A 56 -11.37 -4.31 6.12
C LEU A 56 -11.71 -3.11 7.01
N SER A 57 -11.01 -2.93 8.13
CA SER A 57 -11.24 -1.80 9.06
C SER A 57 -11.03 -0.43 8.43
N PHE A 58 -10.22 -0.32 7.37
CA PHE A 58 -10.01 0.95 6.66
C PHE A 58 -11.05 1.21 5.57
N PHE A 59 -11.77 0.17 5.13
CA PHE A 59 -12.84 0.30 4.14
C PHE A 59 -13.97 1.18 4.67
N GLU A 60 -14.33 1.01 5.94
CA GLU A 60 -15.34 1.82 6.62
C GLU A 60 -14.87 3.25 6.93
N GLU A 61 -13.54 3.48 6.96
CA GLU A 61 -12.97 4.76 7.32
C GLU A 61 -12.79 5.70 6.11
N SER A 62 -12.13 5.22 5.04
CA SER A 62 -12.13 5.88 3.74
C SER A 62 -11.55 4.99 2.63
N PRO A 63 -12.01 5.13 1.37
CA PRO A 63 -11.49 4.34 0.25
C PRO A 63 -9.98 4.56 0.05
N THR A 64 -9.49 5.78 0.26
CA THR A 64 -8.07 6.12 0.11
C THR A 64 -7.19 5.47 1.18
N LYS A 65 -7.69 5.35 2.43
CA LYS A 65 -6.97 4.64 3.49
C LYS A 65 -6.99 3.13 3.27
N HIS A 66 -8.10 2.60 2.74
CA HIS A 66 -8.19 1.21 2.34
C HIS A 66 -7.16 0.87 1.25
N GLU A 67 -7.08 1.69 0.20
CA GLU A 67 -6.10 1.54 -0.87
C GLU A 67 -4.65 1.60 -0.35
N LEU A 68 -4.33 2.59 0.48
CA LEU A 68 -3.03 2.71 1.11
C LEU A 68 -2.67 1.47 1.96
N CYS A 69 -3.64 0.91 2.68
CA CYS A 69 -3.45 -0.31 3.45
C CYS A 69 -3.13 -1.51 2.54
N LEU A 70 -3.88 -1.69 1.44
CA LEU A 70 -3.64 -2.76 0.47
C LEU A 70 -2.22 -2.68 -0.11
N LEU A 71 -1.81 -1.48 -0.54
CA LEU A 71 -0.49 -1.22 -1.10
C LEU A 71 0.63 -1.47 -0.08
N LYS A 72 0.46 -1.05 1.18
CA LYS A 72 1.42 -1.33 2.26
C LYS A 72 1.54 -2.83 2.53
N CYS A 73 0.43 -3.55 2.52
CA CYS A 73 0.40 -4.99 2.70
C CYS A 73 1.13 -5.73 1.55
N GLN A 74 0.88 -5.34 0.30
CA GLN A 74 1.61 -5.84 -0.88
C GLN A 74 3.12 -5.57 -0.76
N LYS A 75 3.52 -4.35 -0.40
CA LYS A 75 4.93 -3.98 -0.16
C LYS A 75 5.58 -4.84 0.92
N LYS A 76 4.87 -5.17 1.99
CA LYS A 76 5.37 -6.06 3.07
C LYS A 76 5.66 -7.46 2.53
N ILE A 77 4.76 -8.03 1.74
CA ILE A 77 4.92 -9.36 1.13
C ILE A 77 6.12 -9.39 0.18
N LEU A 78 6.27 -8.36 -0.67
CA LEU A 78 7.42 -8.24 -1.56
C LEU A 78 8.75 -8.05 -0.82
N LYS A 79 8.75 -7.36 0.33
CA LYS A 79 9.94 -7.23 1.19
C LYS A 79 10.36 -8.56 1.80
N GLN A 80 9.41 -9.40 2.22
CA GLN A 80 9.70 -10.71 2.79
C GLN A 80 10.35 -11.66 1.78
N LYS A 81 10.09 -11.48 0.48
CA LYS A 81 10.67 -12.28 -0.60
C LYS A 81 11.90 -11.61 -1.21
N SER A 82 12.90 -11.34 -0.37
CA SER A 82 14.18 -10.73 -0.76
C SER A 82 14.96 -11.55 -1.80
N SER A 83 14.72 -12.86 -1.87
CA SER A 83 15.30 -13.79 -2.86
C SER A 83 14.90 -13.52 -4.31
N LEU A 84 13.89 -12.67 -4.57
CA LEU A 84 13.50 -12.28 -5.93
C LEU A 84 14.42 -11.23 -6.57
N TYR A 85 15.26 -10.58 -5.75
CA TYR A 85 16.06 -9.42 -6.13
C TYR A 85 17.57 -9.61 -5.89
N LYS A 86 17.98 -10.67 -5.18
CA LYS A 86 19.40 -11.09 -5.02
C LYS A 86 19.78 -12.04 -6.14
#